data_AF-A0A430S4Y4-F1
#
_entry.id   AF-A0A430S4Y4-F1
#
_cell.length_a   1.000
_cell.length_b   1.000
_cell.length_c   1.000
_cell.angle_alpha   90.00
_cell.angle_beta   90.00
_cell.angle_gamma   90.00
#
_symmetry.space_group_name_H-M   'P 1'
#
loop_
_entity.id
_entity.type
_entity.pdbx_description
1 polymer ?
#
loop_
_entity_poly.entity_id
_entity_poly.type
_entity_poly.pdbx_seq_one_letter_code
_entity_poly.pdbx_strand_id
1 'polypeptide(L)'
;TPSPNLRALLPYPKAVRERLVALHLQNKASLHLVLGEKAARAYDRLLRLELSNQRAGKRSAFGSPEEALFAAQRWVEAIGQAQRQRRVDLGGLPTAPHHVLPHAQEIRAAAGALRIPAGVLAAIVDNEQYGGDKALGLSRGVREAADALAQDLASLQGQAPFSRTLGLAQMSWEDALKQEERLRRFGAWDPSRPFPRTEAEARAALEEPYLNLLFTASRLRGYFNAILGLSPEDTRVLEDPWLYYLGPAWHNYPLRAQNLETWEDSFHGFFKGLLYQVVLEGYWRLEGQTLVPLKVFGPGTEALPSANPPRFFP
;
A
#
# COMPACT_ATOMS: atom_id res chain seq x y z
N THR A 1 -17.41 -7.07 19.56
CA THR A 1 -16.67 -7.99 20.44
C THR A 1 -15.40 -7.30 20.92
N PRO A 2 -15.06 -7.36 22.22
CA PRO A 2 -13.79 -6.79 22.69
C PRO A 2 -12.61 -7.45 21.98
N SER A 3 -11.58 -6.66 21.66
CA SER A 3 -10.38 -7.19 21.00
C SER A 3 -9.71 -8.24 21.89
N PRO A 4 -9.34 -9.42 21.36
CA PRO A 4 -8.78 -10.51 22.15
C PRO A 4 -7.49 -10.06 22.84
N ASN A 5 -7.29 -10.47 24.10
CA ASN A 5 -6.07 -10.17 24.86
C ASN A 5 -4.84 -10.73 24.13
N LEU A 6 -3.82 -9.90 23.89
CA LEU A 6 -2.59 -10.28 23.18
C LEU A 6 -1.93 -11.51 23.79
N ARG A 7 -1.88 -11.62 25.12
CA ARG A 7 -1.31 -12.79 25.81
C ARG A 7 -2.04 -14.09 25.46
N ALA A 8 -3.34 -14.04 25.22
CA ALA A 8 -4.11 -15.20 24.83
C ALA A 8 -3.85 -15.62 23.37
N LEU A 9 -3.32 -14.74 22.53
CA LEU A 9 -3.02 -15.03 21.12
C LEU A 9 -1.61 -15.60 20.91
N LEU A 10 -0.79 -15.66 21.97
CA LEU A 10 0.61 -16.07 21.92
C LEU A 10 0.76 -17.46 22.57
N PRO A 11 0.86 -18.55 21.78
CA PRO A 11 0.89 -19.93 22.27
C PRO A 11 2.29 -20.33 22.77
N TYR A 12 2.97 -19.43 23.48
CA TYR A 12 4.35 -19.63 23.94
C TYR A 12 4.44 -19.74 25.47
N PRO A 13 5.50 -20.39 26.00
CA PRO A 13 5.82 -20.33 27.42
C PRO A 13 5.94 -18.89 27.93
N LYS A 14 5.64 -18.68 29.22
CA LYS A 14 5.55 -17.35 29.84
C LYS A 14 6.73 -16.43 29.49
N ALA A 15 7.96 -16.92 29.60
CA ALA A 15 9.17 -16.12 29.35
C ALA A 15 9.28 -15.62 27.89
N VAL A 16 8.91 -16.43 26.90
CA VAL A 16 8.90 -16.05 25.49
C VAL A 16 7.72 -15.11 25.22
N ARG A 17 6.53 -15.48 25.72
CA ARG A 17 5.31 -14.68 25.57
C ARG A 17 5.47 -13.25 26.08
N GLU A 18 5.99 -13.05 27.28
CA GLU A 18 6.13 -11.69 27.83
C GLU A 18 7.15 -10.85 27.04
N ARG A 19 8.17 -11.48 26.45
CA ARG A 19 9.13 -10.81 25.56
C ARG A 19 8.46 -10.30 24.28
N LEU A 20 7.62 -11.14 23.66
CA LEU A 20 6.84 -10.78 22.47
C LEU A 20 5.77 -9.72 22.78
N VAL A 21 5.15 -9.78 23.96
CA VAL A 21 4.24 -8.72 24.43
C VAL A 21 4.97 -7.39 24.59
N ALA A 22 6.18 -7.41 25.19
CA ALA A 22 6.99 -6.22 25.34
C ALA A 22 7.37 -5.62 23.97
N LEU A 23 7.79 -6.45 23.01
CA LEU A 23 8.07 -6.02 21.64
C LEU A 23 6.85 -5.37 20.97
N HIS A 24 5.66 -5.99 21.09
CA HIS A 24 4.43 -5.41 20.56
C HIS A 24 4.13 -4.02 21.16
N LEU A 25 4.26 -3.89 22.48
CA LEU A 25 4.01 -2.64 23.18
C LEU A 25 5.03 -1.56 22.81
N GLN A 26 6.31 -1.93 22.65
CA GLN A 26 7.36 -1.04 22.18
C GLN A 26 7.07 -0.54 20.76
N ASN A 27 6.68 -1.42 19.85
CA ASN A 27 6.29 -1.05 18.48
C ASN A 27 5.08 -0.11 18.48
N LYS A 28 4.04 -0.43 19.26
CA LYS A 28 2.85 0.40 19.42
C LYS A 28 3.19 1.79 19.97
N ALA A 29 4.01 1.85 21.01
CA ALA A 29 4.46 3.12 21.59
C ALA A 29 5.31 3.93 20.61
N SER A 30 6.20 3.29 19.87
CA SER A 30 7.01 3.94 18.85
C SER A 30 6.14 4.57 17.76
N LEU A 31 5.16 3.84 17.23
CA LEU A 31 4.20 4.39 16.26
C LEU A 31 3.34 5.52 16.84
N HIS A 32 2.97 5.45 18.12
CA HIS A 32 2.26 6.55 18.78
C HIS A 32 3.13 7.81 18.75
N LEU A 33 4.40 7.70 19.13
CA LEU A 33 5.31 8.84 19.18
C LEU A 33 5.60 9.43 17.80
N VAL A 34 5.65 8.62 16.74
CA VAL A 34 6.02 9.10 15.39
C VAL A 34 4.83 9.53 14.54
N LEU A 35 3.68 8.85 14.65
CA LEU A 35 2.51 9.03 13.76
C LEU A 35 1.20 9.26 14.54
N GLY A 36 1.25 9.33 15.87
CA GLY A 36 0.11 9.61 16.72
C GLY A 36 -0.74 8.38 17.10
N GLU A 37 -1.71 8.64 17.96
CA GLU A 37 -2.52 7.61 18.62
C GLU A 37 -3.33 6.74 17.64
N LYS A 38 -3.86 7.34 16.57
CA LYS A 38 -4.65 6.61 15.56
C LYS A 38 -3.81 5.55 14.83
N ALA A 39 -2.58 5.87 14.45
CA ALA A 39 -1.67 4.92 13.79
C ALA A 39 -1.29 3.76 14.73
N ALA A 40 -1.01 4.07 16.00
CA ALA A 40 -0.74 3.06 17.02
C ALA A 40 -1.93 2.13 17.28
N ARG A 41 -3.16 2.64 17.24
CA ARG A 41 -4.38 1.82 17.33
C ARG A 41 -4.57 0.93 16.11
N ALA A 42 -4.36 1.45 14.90
CA ALA A 42 -4.47 0.66 13.67
C ALA A 42 -3.43 -0.46 13.62
N TYR A 43 -2.20 -0.20 14.08
CA TYR A 43 -1.18 -1.22 14.28
C TYR A 43 -1.61 -2.31 15.28
N ASP A 44 -2.09 -1.91 16.46
CA ASP A 44 -2.56 -2.86 17.48
C ASP A 44 -3.72 -3.72 16.95
N ARG A 45 -4.61 -3.12 16.14
CA ARG A 45 -5.68 -3.82 15.44
C ARG A 45 -5.15 -4.81 14.41
N LEU A 46 -4.21 -4.41 13.55
CA LEU A 46 -3.61 -5.29 12.53
C LEU A 46 -2.94 -6.51 13.16
N LEU A 47 -2.10 -6.30 14.17
CA LEU A 47 -1.35 -7.39 14.80
C LEU A 47 -2.30 -8.34 15.51
N ARG A 48 -3.30 -7.84 16.24
CA ARG A 48 -4.31 -8.73 16.84
C ARG A 48 -5.11 -9.49 15.80
N LEU A 49 -5.38 -8.89 14.64
CA LEU A 49 -6.06 -9.58 13.55
C LEU A 49 -5.21 -10.73 13.01
N GLU A 50 -3.95 -10.45 12.68
CA GLU A 50 -2.98 -11.46 12.21
C GLU A 50 -2.86 -12.63 13.19
N LEU A 51 -2.63 -12.35 14.48
CA LEU A 51 -2.47 -13.39 15.48
C LEU A 51 -3.77 -14.16 15.77
N SER A 52 -4.92 -13.49 15.66
CA SER A 52 -6.22 -14.17 15.76
C SER A 52 -6.46 -15.09 14.57
N ASN A 53 -6.08 -14.69 13.36
CA ASN A 53 -6.19 -15.50 12.17
C ASN A 53 -5.31 -16.76 12.26
N GLN A 54 -4.06 -16.61 12.69
CA GLN A 54 -3.15 -17.74 12.96
C GLN A 54 -3.76 -18.72 13.96
N ARG A 55 -4.27 -18.23 15.10
CA ARG A 55 -4.88 -19.08 16.13
C ARG A 55 -6.15 -19.78 15.66
N ALA A 56 -6.93 -19.14 14.80
CA ALA A 56 -8.16 -19.67 14.25
C ALA A 56 -7.95 -20.58 13.03
N GLY A 57 -6.71 -20.77 12.56
CA GLY A 57 -6.43 -21.50 11.32
C GLY A 57 -6.96 -20.80 10.06
N LYS A 58 -7.24 -19.50 10.14
CA LYS A 58 -7.60 -18.67 8.99
C LYS A 58 -6.34 -18.28 8.21
N ARG A 59 -6.54 -17.76 6.98
CA ARG A 59 -5.43 -17.18 6.22
C ARG A 59 -4.77 -16.06 7.03
N SER A 60 -3.45 -16.15 7.12
CA SER A 60 -2.54 -15.24 7.81
C SER A 60 -1.37 -14.88 6.89
N ALA A 61 -0.69 -13.78 7.20
CA ALA A 61 0.50 -13.35 6.46
C ALA A 61 1.75 -14.16 6.83
N PHE A 62 1.83 -14.61 8.09
CA PHE A 62 2.99 -15.34 8.61
C PHE A 62 2.60 -16.71 9.18
N GLY A 63 3.59 -17.61 9.24
CA GLY A 63 3.41 -18.94 9.83
C GLY A 63 3.40 -18.91 11.35
N SER A 64 3.96 -17.87 11.98
CA SER A 64 4.06 -17.74 13.43
C SER A 64 3.83 -16.31 13.95
N PRO A 65 3.40 -16.15 15.21
CA PRO A 65 3.29 -14.82 15.83
C PRO A 65 4.62 -14.09 15.96
N GLU A 66 5.69 -14.83 16.17
CA GLU A 66 7.05 -14.29 16.30
C GLU A 66 7.51 -13.63 14.99
N GLU A 67 7.33 -14.31 13.86
CA GLU A 67 7.61 -13.75 12.53
C GLU A 67 6.82 -12.46 12.27
N ALA A 68 5.53 -12.45 12.58
CA ALA A 68 4.67 -11.27 12.40
C ALA A 68 5.14 -10.06 13.21
N LEU A 69 5.54 -10.29 14.48
CA LEU A 69 6.03 -9.23 15.36
C LEU A 69 7.40 -8.69 14.94
N PHE A 70 8.32 -9.55 14.50
CA PHE A 70 9.62 -9.12 13.98
C PHE A 70 9.52 -8.43 12.61
N ALA A 71 8.61 -8.88 11.74
CA ALA A 71 8.29 -8.17 10.51
C ALA A 71 7.74 -6.78 10.80
N ALA A 72 6.79 -6.67 11.74
CA ALA A 72 6.27 -5.40 12.22
C ALA A 72 7.36 -4.48 12.79
N GLN A 73 8.30 -5.03 13.60
CA GLN A 73 9.39 -4.25 14.16
C GLN A 73 10.23 -3.57 13.07
N ARG A 74 10.67 -4.33 12.06
CA ARG A 74 11.47 -3.79 10.93
C ARG A 74 10.76 -2.64 10.22
N TRP A 75 9.44 -2.78 10.01
CA TRP A 75 8.63 -1.72 9.43
C TRP A 75 8.53 -0.49 10.33
N VAL A 76 8.29 -0.66 11.63
CA VAL A 76 8.20 0.45 12.58
C VAL A 76 9.53 1.20 12.69
N GLU A 77 10.65 0.49 12.63
CA GLU A 77 11.99 1.09 12.58
C GLU A 77 12.18 1.93 11.31
N ALA A 78 11.85 1.38 10.14
CA ALA A 78 11.95 2.11 8.87
C ALA A 78 11.05 3.36 8.83
N ILE A 79 9.79 3.25 9.27
CA ILE A 79 8.86 4.38 9.39
C ILE A 79 9.42 5.44 10.36
N GLY A 80 9.97 5.00 11.50
CA GLY A 80 10.58 5.91 12.47
C GLY A 80 11.84 6.61 11.94
N GLN A 81 12.60 5.98 11.05
CA GLN A 81 13.72 6.63 10.36
C GLN A 81 13.22 7.65 9.34
N ALA A 82 12.20 7.28 8.55
CA ALA A 82 11.57 8.16 7.58
C ALA A 82 10.99 9.43 8.24
N GLN A 83 10.22 9.27 9.32
CA GLN A 83 9.60 10.40 10.03
C GLN A 83 10.65 11.38 10.58
N ARG A 84 11.81 10.86 10.99
CA ARG A 84 12.93 11.66 11.51
C ARG A 84 13.84 12.21 10.41
N GLN A 85 13.45 12.08 9.14
CA GLN A 85 14.25 12.50 7.98
C GLN A 85 15.68 11.92 8.03
N ARG A 86 15.80 10.64 8.38
CA ARG A 86 17.06 9.88 8.35
C ARG A 86 17.08 8.94 7.16
N ARG A 87 18.27 8.48 6.79
CA ARG A 87 18.42 7.40 5.80
C ARG A 87 17.61 6.19 6.24
N VAL A 88 16.87 5.59 5.30
CA VAL A 88 16.04 4.41 5.54
C VAL A 88 16.56 3.29 4.66
N ASP A 89 17.07 2.23 5.27
CA ASP A 89 17.42 1.01 4.55
C ASP A 89 16.14 0.18 4.35
N LEU A 90 15.79 -0.07 3.09
CA LEU A 90 14.64 -0.90 2.71
C LEU A 90 15.03 -2.36 2.49
N GLY A 91 16.32 -2.70 2.68
CA GLY A 91 16.82 -4.07 2.63
C GLY A 91 16.00 -5.03 3.48
N GLY A 92 15.50 -6.10 2.85
CA GLY A 92 14.68 -7.11 3.53
C GLY A 92 13.25 -6.69 3.84
N LEU A 93 12.81 -5.49 3.42
CA LEU A 93 11.40 -5.12 3.36
C LEU A 93 10.85 -5.42 1.96
N PRO A 94 9.64 -5.99 1.83
CA PRO A 94 9.06 -6.33 0.54
C PRO A 94 8.53 -5.07 -0.16
N THR A 95 9.41 -4.20 -0.66
CA THR A 95 9.06 -2.91 -1.29
C THR A 95 9.62 -2.76 -2.70
N ALA A 96 8.96 -1.93 -3.50
CA ALA A 96 9.40 -1.53 -4.83
C ALA A 96 9.29 0.00 -5.03
N PRO A 97 10.04 0.81 -4.25
CA PRO A 97 9.94 2.27 -4.26
C PRO A 97 10.29 2.91 -5.61
N HIS A 98 11.07 2.24 -6.45
CA HIS A 98 11.39 2.71 -7.81
C HIS A 98 10.17 2.78 -8.72
N HIS A 99 9.09 2.05 -8.41
CA HIS A 99 7.81 2.15 -9.12
C HIS A 99 6.85 3.17 -8.49
N VAL A 100 7.10 3.60 -7.25
CA VAL A 100 6.23 4.54 -6.52
C VAL A 100 6.71 5.98 -6.67
N LEU A 101 7.99 6.22 -6.39
CA LEU A 101 8.56 7.58 -6.32
C LEU A 101 8.44 8.37 -7.63
N PRO A 102 8.62 7.79 -8.83
CA PRO A 102 8.41 8.51 -10.08
C PRO A 102 6.98 9.02 -10.27
N HIS A 103 5.99 8.42 -9.61
CA HIS A 103 4.58 8.76 -9.71
C HIS A 103 4.04 9.46 -8.45
N ALA A 104 4.93 10.02 -7.62
CA ALA A 104 4.57 10.65 -6.35
C ALA A 104 3.57 11.81 -6.52
N GLN A 105 3.64 12.56 -7.61
CA GLN A 105 2.71 13.66 -7.86
C GLN A 105 1.32 13.14 -8.23
N GLU A 106 1.24 12.18 -9.15
CA GLU A 106 0.01 11.56 -9.61
C GLU A 106 -0.70 10.81 -8.49
N ILE A 107 0.06 10.08 -7.64
CA ILE A 107 -0.46 9.39 -6.46
C ILE A 107 -1.11 10.40 -5.50
N ARG A 108 -0.42 11.49 -5.19
CA ARG A 108 -0.96 12.54 -4.30
C ARG A 108 -2.19 13.21 -4.90
N ALA A 109 -2.15 13.53 -6.20
CA ALA A 109 -3.25 14.17 -6.90
C ALA A 109 -4.50 13.27 -6.93
N ALA A 110 -4.35 12.00 -7.31
CA ALA A 110 -5.47 11.05 -7.38
C ALA A 110 -6.05 10.73 -5.99
N ALA A 111 -5.20 10.52 -4.99
CA ALA A 111 -5.65 10.30 -3.61
C ALA A 111 -6.36 11.52 -3.04
N GLY A 112 -5.81 12.72 -3.27
CA GLY A 112 -6.40 13.99 -2.87
C GLY A 112 -7.76 14.24 -3.53
N ALA A 113 -7.90 13.94 -4.82
CA ALA A 113 -9.15 14.08 -5.57
C ALA A 113 -10.28 13.23 -4.97
N LEU A 114 -9.96 12.05 -4.41
CA LEU A 114 -10.93 11.15 -3.75
C LEU A 114 -10.90 11.24 -2.22
N ARG A 115 -10.13 12.20 -1.68
CA ARG A 115 -10.03 12.51 -0.25
C ARG A 115 -9.70 11.28 0.61
N ILE A 116 -8.76 10.46 0.13
CA ILE A 116 -8.16 9.33 0.84
C ILE A 116 -6.66 9.56 1.04
N PRO A 117 -6.00 8.86 1.98
CA PRO A 117 -4.57 9.06 2.20
C PRO A 117 -3.73 8.56 1.02
N ALA A 118 -2.73 9.35 0.60
CA ALA A 118 -1.85 9.03 -0.53
C ALA A 118 -1.07 7.72 -0.33
N GLY A 119 -0.69 7.42 0.91
CA GLY A 119 -0.04 6.16 1.26
C GLY A 119 -0.84 4.92 0.86
N VAL A 120 -2.18 5.00 0.83
CA VAL A 120 -3.03 3.86 0.41
C VAL A 120 -2.78 3.49 -1.04
N LEU A 121 -2.78 4.47 -1.95
CA LEU A 121 -2.52 4.23 -3.37
C LEU A 121 -1.06 3.82 -3.60
N ALA A 122 -0.12 4.45 -2.90
CA ALA A 122 1.29 4.09 -2.98
C ALA A 122 1.56 2.64 -2.59
N ALA A 123 0.91 2.15 -1.52
CA ALA A 123 1.03 0.76 -1.09
C ALA A 123 0.48 -0.23 -2.12
N ILE A 124 -0.60 0.14 -2.83
CA ILE A 124 -1.16 -0.67 -3.92
C ILE A 124 -0.19 -0.72 -5.09
N VAL A 125 0.29 0.42 -5.57
CA VAL A 125 1.29 0.47 -6.66
C VAL A 125 2.51 -0.38 -6.30
N ASP A 126 3.03 -0.23 -5.09
CA ASP A 126 4.16 -1.03 -4.62
C ASP A 126 3.84 -2.53 -4.62
N ASN A 127 2.69 -2.96 -4.07
CA ASN A 127 2.30 -4.37 -4.05
C ASN A 127 2.20 -4.97 -5.46
N GLU A 128 1.49 -4.30 -6.38
CA GLU A 128 1.28 -4.80 -7.73
C GLU A 128 2.61 -4.93 -8.49
N GLN A 129 3.48 -3.93 -8.37
CA GLN A 129 4.74 -3.93 -9.11
C GLN A 129 5.81 -4.81 -8.44
N TYR A 130 5.84 -4.90 -7.11
CA TYR A 130 6.71 -5.85 -6.39
C TYR A 130 6.32 -7.31 -6.70
N GLY A 131 5.02 -7.60 -6.79
CA GLY A 131 4.51 -8.89 -7.27
C GLY A 131 4.92 -9.16 -8.72
N GLY A 132 4.83 -8.15 -9.59
CA GLY A 132 5.31 -8.20 -10.98
C GLY A 132 6.81 -8.49 -11.10
N ASP A 133 7.65 -7.80 -10.33
CA ASP A 133 9.11 -7.99 -10.31
C ASP A 133 9.49 -9.37 -9.75
N LYS A 134 8.82 -9.83 -8.69
CA LYS A 134 8.97 -11.20 -8.16
C LYS A 134 8.58 -12.24 -9.21
N ALA A 135 7.44 -12.05 -9.88
CA ALA A 135 7.01 -12.95 -10.94
C ALA A 135 8.02 -12.95 -12.08
N LEU A 136 8.48 -11.79 -12.56
CA LEU A 136 9.54 -11.63 -13.56
C LEU A 136 10.84 -12.36 -13.19
N GLY A 137 11.23 -12.32 -11.91
CA GLY A 137 12.39 -13.04 -11.38
C GLY A 137 12.18 -14.55 -11.26
N LEU A 138 10.95 -15.01 -11.02
CA LEU A 138 10.55 -16.43 -10.99
C LEU A 138 10.23 -16.99 -12.40
N SER A 139 9.97 -16.12 -13.38
CA SER A 139 9.39 -16.44 -14.68
C SER A 139 10.41 -16.51 -15.83
N ARG A 140 11.66 -16.94 -15.60
CA ARG A 140 12.41 -17.52 -16.73
C ARG A 140 11.99 -18.97 -17.00
N GLY A 141 11.75 -19.77 -15.95
CA GLY A 141 11.30 -21.17 -16.12
C GLY A 141 9.79 -21.38 -16.07
N VAL A 142 9.04 -20.56 -15.31
CA VAL A 142 7.59 -20.75 -15.13
C VAL A 142 6.77 -20.11 -16.26
N ARG A 143 7.31 -19.07 -16.91
CA ARG A 143 6.62 -18.40 -18.04
C ARG A 143 6.58 -19.28 -19.28
N GLU A 144 7.65 -20.00 -19.60
CA GLU A 144 7.65 -20.94 -20.74
C GLU A 144 6.60 -22.05 -20.57
N ALA A 145 6.41 -22.53 -19.33
CA ALA A 145 5.38 -23.52 -19.02
C ALA A 145 3.96 -22.92 -19.01
N ALA A 146 3.79 -21.71 -18.48
CA ALA A 146 2.49 -21.03 -18.44
C ALA A 146 2.07 -20.52 -19.83
N ASP A 147 3.01 -20.09 -20.68
CA ASP A 147 2.77 -19.65 -22.05
C ASP A 147 2.40 -20.84 -22.95
N ALA A 148 3.01 -22.02 -22.75
CA ALA A 148 2.61 -23.25 -23.42
C ALA A 148 1.19 -23.70 -23.03
N LEU A 149 0.85 -23.62 -21.73
CA LEU A 149 -0.48 -23.99 -21.23
C LEU A 149 -1.55 -22.95 -21.62
N ALA A 150 -1.17 -21.69 -21.72
CA ALA A 150 -2.05 -20.60 -22.13
C ALA A 150 -2.29 -20.57 -23.65
N GLN A 151 -1.32 -20.96 -24.48
CA GLN A 151 -1.53 -21.18 -25.92
C GLN A 151 -2.53 -22.30 -26.17
N ASP A 152 -2.44 -23.39 -25.41
CA ASP A 152 -3.38 -24.53 -25.51
C ASP A 152 -4.80 -24.12 -25.09
N LEU A 153 -4.95 -23.32 -24.03
CA LEU A 153 -6.25 -22.81 -23.57
C LEU A 153 -6.85 -21.74 -24.50
N ALA A 154 -6.02 -20.89 -25.12
CA ALA A 154 -6.45 -19.90 -26.11
C ALA A 154 -7.00 -20.55 -27.38
N SER A 155 -6.49 -21.72 -27.76
CA SER A 155 -6.96 -22.49 -28.92
C SER A 155 -8.36 -23.09 -28.73
N LEU A 156 -8.78 -23.33 -27.48
CA LEU A 156 -10.05 -23.97 -27.11
C LEU A 156 -11.21 -23.00 -26.83
N GLN A 157 -10.94 -21.74 -26.45
CA GLN A 157 -11.98 -20.80 -25.99
C GLN A 157 -12.06 -19.47 -26.76
N GLY A 158 -11.21 -19.22 -27.76
CA GLY A 158 -11.37 -18.08 -28.68
C GLY A 158 -11.27 -16.67 -28.06
N GLN A 159 -10.90 -16.55 -26.78
CA GLN A 159 -10.56 -15.27 -26.13
C GLN A 159 -9.26 -15.43 -25.34
N ALA A 160 -8.27 -14.61 -25.67
CA ALA A 160 -7.01 -14.56 -24.93
C ALA A 160 -7.26 -13.93 -23.53
N PRO A 161 -6.84 -14.57 -22.43
CA PRO A 161 -7.09 -14.08 -21.06
C PRO A 161 -6.11 -12.99 -20.56
N PHE A 162 -5.25 -12.44 -21.41
CA PHE A 162 -4.24 -11.44 -21.04
C PHE A 162 -4.65 -10.05 -21.56
N SER A 163 -4.83 -8.97 -20.79
CA SER A 163 -4.87 -8.75 -19.34
C SER A 163 -6.12 -7.91 -19.06
N ARG A 164 -6.94 -8.34 -18.08
CA ARG A 164 -8.11 -7.55 -17.66
C ARG A 164 -7.70 -6.30 -16.88
N THR A 165 -6.55 -6.36 -16.23
CA THR A 165 -5.95 -5.32 -15.40
C THR A 165 -4.80 -4.63 -16.14
N LEU A 166 -4.70 -3.30 -16.00
CA LEU A 166 -3.73 -2.47 -16.72
C LEU A 166 -3.06 -1.44 -15.80
N GLY A 167 -1.86 -1.03 -16.19
CA GLY A 167 -1.15 0.11 -15.60
C GLY A 167 -0.64 -0.10 -14.17
N LEU A 168 -0.31 1.02 -13.53
CA LEU A 168 0.43 1.08 -12.26
C LEU A 168 -0.23 0.32 -11.11
N ALA A 169 -1.56 0.41 -11.01
CA ALA A 169 -2.35 -0.21 -9.96
C ALA A 169 -3.22 -1.36 -10.46
N GLN A 170 -2.89 -1.96 -11.62
CA GLN A 170 -3.60 -3.15 -12.16
C GLN A 170 -5.13 -3.00 -12.13
N MET A 171 -5.65 -1.82 -12.50
CA MET A 171 -7.08 -1.54 -12.53
C MET A 171 -7.72 -2.20 -13.75
N SER A 172 -8.91 -2.79 -13.60
CA SER A 172 -9.62 -3.39 -14.72
C SER A 172 -10.41 -2.38 -15.54
N TRP A 173 -10.51 -2.60 -16.85
CA TRP A 173 -11.29 -1.74 -17.73
C TRP A 173 -12.80 -1.84 -17.39
N GLU A 174 -13.29 -3.02 -17.01
CA GLU A 174 -14.68 -3.23 -16.62
C GLU A 174 -15.05 -2.39 -15.40
N ASP A 175 -14.15 -2.33 -14.41
CA ASP A 175 -14.39 -1.50 -13.25
C ASP A 175 -14.18 -0.03 -13.58
N ALA A 176 -13.20 0.34 -14.41
CA ALA A 176 -12.96 1.73 -14.79
C ALA A 176 -14.24 2.38 -15.38
N LEU A 177 -14.98 1.66 -16.22
CA LEU A 177 -16.23 2.12 -16.83
C LEU A 177 -17.34 2.43 -15.80
N LYS A 178 -17.26 1.89 -14.57
CA LYS A 178 -18.28 2.08 -13.51
C LYS A 178 -17.99 3.28 -12.61
N GLN A 179 -16.89 4.02 -12.82
CA GLN A 179 -16.41 5.01 -11.85
C GLN A 179 -16.95 6.43 -12.07
N GLU A 180 -17.60 6.71 -13.21
CA GLU A 180 -17.98 8.07 -13.64
C GLU A 180 -18.79 8.84 -12.58
N GLU A 181 -19.88 8.24 -12.10
CA GLU A 181 -20.80 8.91 -11.18
C GLU A 181 -20.08 9.39 -9.92
N ARG A 182 -19.24 8.52 -9.34
CA ARG A 182 -18.45 8.87 -8.15
C ARG A 182 -17.41 9.93 -8.47
N LEU A 183 -16.70 9.83 -9.59
CA LEU A 183 -15.70 10.84 -9.95
C LEU A 183 -16.33 12.22 -10.15
N ARG A 184 -17.50 12.29 -10.80
CA ARG A 184 -18.26 13.53 -10.92
C ARG A 184 -18.69 14.07 -9.56
N ARG A 185 -19.15 13.19 -8.66
CA ARG A 185 -19.57 13.58 -7.30
C ARG A 185 -18.44 14.20 -6.48
N PHE A 186 -17.22 13.70 -6.66
CA PHE A 186 -16.03 14.28 -6.02
C PHE A 186 -15.49 15.53 -6.74
N GLY A 187 -16.05 15.90 -7.90
CA GLY A 187 -15.48 16.94 -8.76
C GLY A 187 -14.09 16.56 -9.30
N ALA A 188 -13.81 15.26 -9.36
CA ALA A 188 -12.50 14.70 -9.71
C ALA A 188 -12.37 14.38 -11.22
N TRP A 189 -13.48 14.46 -11.97
CA TRP A 189 -13.49 14.33 -13.42
C TRP A 189 -13.69 15.69 -14.08
N ASP A 190 -12.90 15.97 -15.11
CA ASP A 190 -13.06 17.17 -15.93
C ASP A 190 -14.37 17.09 -16.73
N PRO A 191 -15.34 17.99 -16.51
CA PRO A 191 -16.63 17.95 -17.20
C PRO A 191 -16.51 18.21 -18.71
N SER A 192 -15.40 18.76 -19.19
CA SER A 192 -15.14 18.97 -20.61
C SER A 192 -14.57 17.74 -21.33
N ARG A 193 -14.08 16.74 -20.59
CA ARG A 193 -13.53 15.49 -21.14
C ARG A 193 -14.61 14.39 -21.16
N PRO A 194 -14.85 13.74 -22.30
CA PRO A 194 -15.78 12.61 -22.35
C PRO A 194 -15.26 11.47 -21.47
N PHE A 195 -16.14 10.90 -20.66
CA PHE A 195 -15.83 9.70 -19.87
C PHE A 195 -15.78 8.47 -20.80
N PRO A 196 -14.80 7.55 -20.63
CA PRO A 196 -14.71 6.33 -21.44
C PRO A 196 -16.02 5.54 -21.46
N ARG A 197 -16.45 5.11 -22.64
CA ARG A 197 -17.69 4.32 -22.87
C ARG A 197 -17.42 2.93 -23.41
N THR A 198 -16.28 2.74 -24.07
CA THR A 198 -15.87 1.46 -24.66
C THR A 198 -14.67 0.86 -23.92
N GLU A 199 -14.44 -0.44 -24.11
CA GLU A 199 -13.23 -1.10 -23.62
C GLU A 199 -11.96 -0.41 -24.13
N ALA A 200 -11.91 -0.11 -25.43
CA ALA A 200 -10.72 0.51 -26.05
C ALA A 200 -10.39 1.88 -25.42
N GLU A 201 -11.41 2.71 -25.20
CA GLU A 201 -11.25 4.01 -24.53
C GLU A 201 -10.83 3.86 -23.07
N ALA A 202 -11.39 2.88 -22.34
CA ALA A 202 -11.03 2.62 -20.96
C ALA A 202 -9.57 2.12 -20.85
N ARG A 203 -9.14 1.23 -21.75
CA ARG A 203 -7.76 0.75 -21.81
C ARG A 203 -6.78 1.89 -22.10
N ALA A 204 -7.07 2.72 -23.10
CA ALA A 204 -6.25 3.90 -23.42
C ALA A 204 -6.17 4.87 -22.24
N ALA A 205 -7.27 5.11 -21.53
CA ALA A 205 -7.25 5.94 -20.32
C ALA A 205 -6.42 5.30 -19.19
N LEU A 206 -6.45 3.98 -19.04
CA LEU A 206 -5.69 3.24 -18.01
C LEU A 206 -4.18 3.21 -18.27
N GLU A 207 -3.71 3.57 -19.46
CA GLU A 207 -2.29 3.76 -19.77
C GLU A 207 -1.74 5.08 -19.19
N GLU A 208 -2.60 6.08 -18.97
CA GLU A 208 -2.22 7.35 -18.34
C GLU A 208 -2.08 7.15 -16.80
N PRO A 209 -0.89 7.36 -16.20
CA PRO A 209 -0.65 7.10 -14.78
C PRO A 209 -1.67 7.73 -13.82
N TYR A 210 -1.98 9.01 -14.04
CA TYR A 210 -2.94 9.72 -13.21
C TYR A 210 -4.35 9.13 -13.30
N LEU A 211 -4.85 8.82 -14.51
CA LEU A 211 -6.18 8.24 -14.69
C LEU A 211 -6.27 6.82 -14.14
N ASN A 212 -5.22 6.01 -14.30
CA ASN A 212 -5.12 4.69 -13.68
C ASN A 212 -5.29 4.76 -12.15
N LEU A 213 -4.56 5.67 -11.52
CA LEU A 213 -4.62 5.92 -10.07
C LEU A 213 -5.96 6.53 -9.65
N LEU A 214 -6.54 7.42 -10.46
CA LEU A 214 -7.81 8.08 -10.19
C LEU A 214 -8.98 7.08 -10.21
N PHE A 215 -9.05 6.21 -11.20
CA PHE A 215 -10.06 5.14 -11.26
C PHE A 215 -9.90 4.15 -10.09
N THR A 216 -8.65 3.80 -9.75
CA THR A 216 -8.35 2.96 -8.59
C THR A 216 -8.81 3.62 -7.29
N ALA A 217 -8.50 4.90 -7.08
CA ALA A 217 -8.93 5.66 -5.91
C ALA A 217 -10.45 5.75 -5.81
N SER A 218 -11.14 5.94 -6.94
CA SER A 218 -12.61 5.96 -6.99
C SER A 218 -13.21 4.61 -6.58
N ARG A 219 -12.67 3.50 -7.11
CA ARG A 219 -13.12 2.15 -6.73
C ARG A 219 -12.93 1.89 -5.23
N LEU A 220 -11.73 2.20 -4.71
CA LEU A 220 -11.44 2.09 -3.27
C LEU A 220 -12.38 2.93 -2.42
N ARG A 221 -12.67 4.16 -2.87
CA ARG A 221 -13.60 5.03 -2.16
C ARG A 221 -14.99 4.42 -2.03
N GLY A 222 -15.46 3.74 -3.08
CA GLY A 222 -16.69 2.95 -3.03
C GLY A 222 -16.66 1.87 -1.95
N TYR A 223 -15.57 1.08 -1.87
CA TYR A 223 -15.41 0.08 -0.82
C TYR A 223 -15.35 0.72 0.58
N PHE A 224 -14.59 1.79 0.77
CA PHE A 224 -14.49 2.47 2.06
C PHE A 224 -15.82 3.02 2.54
N ASN A 225 -16.60 3.65 1.65
CA ASN A 225 -17.94 4.11 2.01
C ASN A 225 -18.81 2.93 2.47
N ALA A 226 -18.82 1.81 1.74
CA ALA A 226 -19.58 0.62 2.13
C ALA A 226 -19.13 0.02 3.48
N ILE A 227 -17.82 -0.14 3.69
CA ILE A 227 -17.25 -0.74 4.91
C ILE A 227 -17.50 0.15 6.14
N LEU A 228 -17.47 1.47 5.97
CA LEU A 228 -17.70 2.43 7.03
C LEU A 228 -19.19 2.74 7.26
N GLY A 229 -20.10 2.09 6.52
CA GLY A 229 -21.55 2.33 6.62
C GLY A 229 -21.95 3.74 6.16
N LEU A 230 -21.17 4.35 5.27
CA LEU A 230 -21.44 5.66 4.70
C LEU A 230 -22.29 5.52 3.44
N SER A 231 -23.00 6.61 3.08
CA SER A 231 -23.67 6.69 1.78
C SER A 231 -22.65 6.48 0.64
N PRO A 232 -23.01 5.81 -0.47
CA PRO A 232 -22.18 5.72 -1.67
C PRO A 232 -21.71 7.10 -2.17
N GLU A 233 -22.52 8.14 -1.94
CA GLU A 233 -22.25 9.52 -2.33
C GLU A 233 -21.40 10.31 -1.32
N ASP A 234 -21.04 9.74 -0.18
CA ASP A 234 -20.33 10.44 0.88
C ASP A 234 -18.91 10.83 0.43
N THR A 235 -18.64 12.14 0.44
CA THR A 235 -17.37 12.74 0.00
C THR A 235 -16.51 13.26 1.14
N ARG A 236 -16.80 12.96 2.41
CA ARG A 236 -15.98 13.45 3.54
C ARG A 236 -14.51 13.00 3.41
N VAL A 237 -13.59 13.72 4.01
CA VAL A 237 -12.18 13.27 4.07
C VAL A 237 -12.10 12.01 4.93
N LEU A 238 -11.37 11.00 4.46
CA LEU A 238 -11.10 9.78 5.21
C LEU A 238 -9.63 9.77 5.64
N GLU A 239 -9.41 9.75 6.96
CA GLU A 239 -8.06 9.87 7.55
C GLU A 239 -7.74 8.73 8.52
N ASP A 240 -8.60 7.70 8.63
CA ASP A 240 -8.35 6.58 9.52
C ASP A 240 -7.14 5.76 9.02
N PRO A 241 -6.06 5.60 9.80
CA PRO A 241 -4.92 4.78 9.40
C PRO A 241 -5.25 3.30 9.15
N TRP A 242 -6.42 2.83 9.59
CA TRP A 242 -6.91 1.50 9.20
C TRP A 242 -7.12 1.36 7.68
N LEU A 243 -7.26 2.47 6.95
CA LEU A 243 -7.35 2.49 5.49
C LEU A 243 -6.07 1.98 4.81
N TYR A 244 -4.91 2.08 5.45
CA TYR A 244 -3.66 1.51 4.90
C TYR A 244 -3.70 -0.02 4.86
N TYR A 245 -4.50 -0.66 5.72
CA TYR A 245 -4.80 -2.09 5.61
C TYR A 245 -5.94 -2.34 4.63
N LEU A 246 -7.05 -1.60 4.78
CA LEU A 246 -8.26 -1.86 3.97
C LEU A 246 -8.02 -1.63 2.47
N GLY A 247 -7.26 -0.61 2.08
CA GLY A 247 -7.03 -0.32 0.67
C GLY A 247 -6.36 -1.49 -0.07
N PRO A 248 -5.14 -1.90 0.32
CA PRO A 248 -4.48 -3.07 -0.25
C PRO A 248 -5.33 -4.35 -0.14
N ALA A 249 -5.99 -4.58 1.00
CA ALA A 249 -6.81 -5.79 1.18
C ALA A 249 -7.98 -5.86 0.19
N TRP A 250 -8.76 -4.78 0.07
CA TRP A 250 -9.94 -4.73 -0.80
C TRP A 250 -9.59 -4.55 -2.27
N HIS A 251 -8.45 -3.94 -2.59
CA HIS A 251 -7.97 -3.87 -3.95
C HIS A 251 -7.61 -5.27 -4.49
N ASN A 252 -6.86 -6.02 -3.69
CA ASN A 252 -6.18 -7.23 -4.14
C ASN A 252 -7.04 -8.49 -3.94
N TYR A 253 -7.80 -8.61 -2.82
CA TYR A 253 -8.71 -9.75 -2.60
C TYR A 253 -9.94 -9.40 -1.73
N PRO A 254 -11.04 -8.88 -2.31
CA PRO A 254 -12.25 -8.49 -1.58
C PRO A 254 -12.86 -9.57 -0.66
N LEU A 255 -12.94 -10.83 -1.11
CA LEU A 255 -13.54 -11.90 -0.30
C LEU A 255 -12.74 -12.18 0.99
N ARG A 256 -11.40 -12.16 0.91
CA ARG A 256 -10.54 -12.30 2.09
C ARG A 256 -10.65 -11.10 3.01
N ALA A 257 -10.66 -9.90 2.42
CA ALA A 257 -10.83 -8.66 3.17
C ALA A 257 -12.16 -8.62 3.94
N GLN A 258 -13.25 -9.11 3.33
CA GLN A 258 -14.56 -9.27 3.97
C GLN A 258 -14.53 -10.24 5.16
N ASN A 259 -13.74 -11.32 5.06
CA ASN A 259 -13.55 -12.29 6.13
C ASN A 259 -12.57 -11.85 7.23
N LEU A 260 -12.04 -10.62 7.11
CA LEU A 260 -10.99 -10.04 7.95
C LEU A 260 -9.73 -10.92 8.01
N GLU A 261 -9.38 -11.53 6.88
CA GLU A 261 -8.16 -12.32 6.75
C GLU A 261 -6.95 -11.43 6.42
N THR A 262 -5.78 -11.89 6.81
CA THR A 262 -4.49 -11.23 6.54
C THR A 262 -3.64 -12.10 5.63
N TRP A 263 -2.87 -11.48 4.74
CA TRP A 263 -1.87 -12.13 3.88
C TRP A 263 -0.74 -11.14 3.59
N GLU A 264 0.32 -11.58 2.91
CA GLU A 264 1.52 -10.75 2.69
C GLU A 264 1.18 -9.34 2.17
N ASP A 265 0.36 -9.23 1.12
CA ASP A 265 0.06 -7.92 0.51
C ASP A 265 -0.81 -7.03 1.40
N SER A 266 -1.73 -7.58 2.18
CA SER A 266 -2.56 -6.78 3.10
C SER A 266 -1.83 -6.39 4.38
N PHE A 267 -1.01 -7.29 4.93
CA PHE A 267 -0.19 -7.00 6.11
C PHE A 267 0.92 -6.00 5.78
N HIS A 268 1.71 -6.26 4.74
CA HIS A 268 2.76 -5.34 4.33
C HIS A 268 2.19 -4.06 3.70
N GLY A 269 1.05 -4.14 3.00
CA GLY A 269 0.35 -2.98 2.48
C GLY A 269 0.03 -1.93 3.55
N PHE A 270 -0.35 -2.37 4.76
CA PHE A 270 -0.54 -1.46 5.89
C PHE A 270 0.72 -0.64 6.21
N PHE A 271 1.87 -1.32 6.35
CA PHE A 271 3.12 -0.65 6.71
C PHE A 271 3.69 0.16 5.55
N LYS A 272 3.58 -0.34 4.31
CA LYS A 272 3.87 0.44 3.08
C LYS A 272 3.08 1.73 3.06
N GLY A 273 1.78 1.66 3.38
CA GLY A 273 0.91 2.82 3.38
C GLY A 273 1.35 3.88 4.39
N LEU A 274 1.69 3.45 5.61
CA LEU A 274 2.26 4.34 6.62
C LEU A 274 3.61 4.94 6.19
N LEU A 275 4.52 4.11 5.67
CA LEU A 275 5.83 4.57 5.20
C LEU A 275 5.69 5.59 4.06
N TYR A 276 4.89 5.26 3.04
CA TYR A 276 4.71 6.12 1.88
C TYR A 276 3.93 7.38 2.20
N GLN A 277 3.03 7.37 3.18
CA GLN A 277 2.40 8.62 3.63
C GLN A 277 3.48 9.62 4.09
N VAL A 278 4.46 9.16 4.86
CA VAL A 278 5.60 9.99 5.32
C VAL A 278 6.53 10.36 4.16
N VAL A 279 6.86 9.40 3.31
CA VAL A 279 7.81 9.61 2.20
C VAL A 279 7.26 10.59 1.16
N LEU A 280 5.98 10.50 0.81
CA LEU A 280 5.36 11.36 -0.22
C LEU A 280 5.09 12.80 0.27
N GLU A 281 5.06 13.02 1.59
CA GLU A 281 5.04 14.35 2.20
C GLU A 281 6.44 15.00 2.23
N GLY A 282 7.51 14.19 2.21
CA GLY A 282 8.89 14.66 2.22
C GLY A 282 9.55 14.73 0.83
N TYR A 283 10.83 15.07 0.83
CA TYR A 283 11.68 15.05 -0.38
C TYR A 283 12.73 13.97 -0.23
N TRP A 284 12.59 12.89 -1.00
CA TRP A 284 13.44 11.71 -0.90
C TRP A 284 14.01 11.34 -2.26
N ARG A 285 15.22 10.79 -2.27
CA ARG A 285 15.79 10.06 -3.41
C ARG A 285 16.02 8.60 -3.01
N LEU A 286 15.97 7.72 -3.99
CA LEU A 286 16.34 6.31 -3.82
C LEU A 286 17.78 6.10 -4.33
N GLU A 287 18.63 5.53 -3.48
CA GLU A 287 19.99 5.10 -3.83
C GLU A 287 20.11 3.60 -3.57
N GLY A 288 20.03 2.78 -4.63
CA GLY A 288 19.91 1.33 -4.46
C GLY A 288 18.64 0.97 -3.70
N GLN A 289 18.78 0.39 -2.51
CA GLN A 289 17.65 0.06 -1.60
C GLN A 289 17.53 1.04 -0.43
N THR A 290 18.22 2.19 -0.47
CA THR A 290 18.20 3.16 0.62
C THR A 290 17.47 4.44 0.21
N LEU A 291 16.49 4.87 0.99
CA LEU A 291 15.90 6.20 0.87
C LEU A 291 16.79 7.21 1.57
N VAL A 292 17.14 8.28 0.85
CA VAL A 292 17.99 9.37 1.35
C VAL A 292 17.21 10.69 1.26
N PRO A 293 17.09 11.45 2.36
CA PRO A 293 16.38 12.72 2.35
C PRO A 293 17.16 13.76 1.55
N LEU A 294 16.47 14.51 0.68
CA LEU A 294 17.07 15.51 -0.22
C LEU A 294 17.23 16.90 0.42
N LYS A 295 16.36 17.26 1.38
CA LYS A 295 16.48 18.48 2.19
C LYS A 295 15.91 18.24 3.58
N VAL A 296 16.73 18.43 4.61
CA VAL A 296 16.24 18.46 6.00
C VAL A 296 15.81 19.90 6.29
N PHE A 297 14.51 20.18 6.30
CA PHE A 297 14.01 21.48 6.74
C PHE A 297 13.76 21.43 8.26
N GLY A 298 14.45 22.27 9.03
CA GLY A 298 14.20 22.44 10.47
C GLY A 298 15.25 23.31 11.18
N PRO A 299 14.88 24.03 12.26
CA PRO A 299 15.83 24.81 13.05
C PRO A 299 16.86 23.87 13.70
N GLY A 300 18.15 24.18 13.54
CA GLY A 300 19.27 23.38 14.06
C GLY A 300 19.86 22.35 13.08
N THR A 301 19.53 22.42 11.79
CA THR A 301 20.17 21.58 10.77
C THR A 301 21.46 22.24 10.30
N GLU A 302 22.61 21.69 10.72
CA GLU A 302 23.89 21.98 10.06
C GLU A 302 23.75 21.59 8.59
N ALA A 303 23.87 22.57 7.70
CA ALA A 303 24.01 22.30 6.28
C ALA A 303 25.21 21.37 6.12
N LEU A 304 24.98 20.16 5.63
CA LEU A 304 26.07 19.29 5.18
C LEU A 304 26.96 20.13 4.25
N PRO A 305 28.28 20.22 4.51
CA PRO A 305 29.15 21.05 3.68
C PRO A 305 29.01 20.59 2.23
N SER A 306 28.61 21.51 1.36
CA SER A 306 28.48 21.24 -0.07
C SER A 306 29.83 20.75 -0.58
N ALA A 307 29.86 19.53 -1.15
CA ALA A 307 31.05 18.98 -1.80
C ALA A 307 31.49 19.78 -3.04
N ASN A 308 30.67 20.75 -3.48
CA ASN A 308 31.01 21.69 -4.54
C ASN A 308 30.64 23.12 -4.11
N PRO A 309 31.62 23.99 -3.78
CA PRO A 309 31.34 25.41 -3.68
C PRO A 309 30.88 25.93 -5.06
N PRO A 310 29.93 26.88 -5.10
CA PRO A 310 29.51 27.47 -6.37
C PRO A 310 30.71 28.12 -7.05
N ARG A 311 31.01 27.65 -8.28
CA ARG A 311 31.92 28.34 -9.17
C ARG A 311 31.23 29.63 -9.61
N PHE A 312 31.66 30.75 -9.04
CA PHE A 312 31.45 32.05 -9.66
C PHE A 312 32.30 32.07 -10.93
N PHE A 313 31.65 32.05 -12.09
CA PHE A 313 32.30 32.38 -13.34
C PHE A 313 32.44 33.92 -13.43
N PRO A 314 33.59 34.43 -13.94
CA PRO A 314 33.89 35.85 -14.02
C PRO A 314 33.00 36.63 -14.98
#